data_AF-A0A9D2STK0-F1
#
_entry.id   AF-A0A9D2STK0-F1
#
_cell.length_a   1.000
_cell.length_b   1.000
_cell.length_c   1.000
_cell.angle_alpha   90.00
_cell.angle_beta   90.00
_cell.angle_gamma   90.00
#
_symmetry.space_group_name_H-M   'P 1'
#
loop_
_entity.id
_entity.type
_entity.pdbx_description
1 polymer ?
#
loop_
_entity_poly.entity_id
_entity_poly.type
_entity_poly.pdbx_seq_one_letter_code
_entity_poly.pdbx_strand_id
1 'polypeptide(L)'
;MTLNASKRNLSVKKDGRREELFTVMNEKLLKHSILLSVVISVILGILVILLLPGGGSFIETILSGALAGILAIYPILLSLINFVFIFAGCTDPRLTRKGQHFEWITLVLGTLYSLLVLPFSNITFSDWTVTLYNAQKHTPIWTEGALTVLIFAAAGFLGYLFLSCTRISKAPPLITVLKISAMYLGMIQSILWIVQIMRGEILYLYLCLFPLNCILIGIKVIRQKVIEWERIQRSEAESEGMTGRFKNKYLEWLNRRLEHSAVWPAAAFLFMWPMLGIIICILILFGQRPDSAIRAWTETSDWNLSQRIASQNIFYDEHYLCTVAAGGHRKVVKPIRMGMRHGHSVIVNRQLCVANAFEQILEERVPKLHRNVRYFYDRYGFPVAKLIRSPYIADIVYFLMKPLEWGFLLIIYMTDVKPENRIAVQYLPEQTECTRVTED
;
A
#
# COMPACT_ATOMS: atom_id res chain seq x y z
N MET A 1 6.78 -74.23 -0.78
CA MET A 1 5.69 -73.22 -0.86
C MET A 1 5.66 -72.24 0.31
N THR A 2 6.05 -72.62 1.53
CA THR A 2 5.99 -71.80 2.76
C THR A 2 6.94 -70.59 2.79
N LEU A 3 8.12 -70.66 2.17
CA LEU A 3 9.10 -69.56 2.16
C LEU A 3 8.66 -68.33 1.34
N ASN A 4 7.93 -68.55 0.23
CA ASN A 4 7.44 -67.46 -0.63
C ASN A 4 6.24 -66.72 -0.02
N ALA A 5 5.42 -67.41 0.79
CA ALA A 5 4.33 -66.78 1.54
C ALA A 5 4.88 -65.87 2.65
N SER A 6 5.94 -66.29 3.34
CA SER A 6 6.61 -65.48 4.37
C SER A 6 7.24 -64.20 3.81
N LYS A 7 7.94 -64.30 2.66
CA LYS A 7 8.51 -63.12 1.97
C LYS A 7 7.44 -62.14 1.48
N ARG A 8 6.30 -62.62 0.96
CA ARG A 8 5.15 -61.74 0.59
C ARG A 8 4.56 -61.05 1.81
N ASN A 9 4.34 -61.76 2.91
CA ASN A 9 3.78 -61.17 4.14
C ASN A 9 4.71 -60.12 4.76
N LEU A 10 6.04 -60.32 4.70
CA LEU A 10 7.01 -59.30 5.12
C LEU A 10 7.03 -58.08 4.20
N SER A 11 6.89 -58.26 2.89
CA SER A 11 6.80 -57.16 1.91
C SER A 11 5.56 -56.31 2.14
N VAL A 12 4.38 -56.93 2.26
CA VAL A 12 3.10 -56.25 2.50
C VAL A 12 3.11 -55.51 3.84
N LYS A 13 3.69 -56.11 4.89
CA LYS A 13 3.81 -55.47 6.20
C LYS A 13 4.79 -54.29 6.22
N LYS A 14 5.82 -54.33 5.36
CA LYS A 14 6.80 -53.24 5.20
C LYS A 14 6.21 -52.07 4.41
N ASP A 15 5.38 -52.36 3.41
CA ASP A 15 4.66 -51.34 2.63
C ASP A 15 3.58 -50.66 3.47
N GLY A 16 2.77 -51.43 4.21
CA GLY A 16 1.76 -50.88 5.12
C GLY A 16 2.37 -50.01 6.23
N ARG A 17 3.53 -50.41 6.78
CA ARG A 17 4.26 -49.58 7.77
C ARG A 17 4.82 -48.30 7.13
N ARG A 18 5.17 -48.31 5.84
CA ARG A 18 5.65 -47.12 5.11
C ARG A 18 4.49 -46.15 4.89
N GLU A 19 3.34 -46.64 4.45
CA GLU A 19 2.13 -45.84 4.28
C GLU A 19 1.62 -45.26 5.60
N GLU A 20 1.65 -46.02 6.69
CA GLU A 20 1.37 -45.52 8.05
C GLU A 20 2.35 -44.44 8.48
N LEU A 21 3.65 -44.61 8.22
CA LEU A 21 4.65 -43.61 8.56
C LEU A 21 4.46 -42.32 7.75
N PHE A 22 4.16 -42.44 6.44
CA PHE A 22 3.88 -41.32 5.55
C PHE A 22 2.61 -40.56 5.95
N THR A 23 1.54 -41.27 6.34
CA THR A 23 0.30 -40.65 6.81
C THR A 23 0.48 -39.94 8.15
N VAL A 24 1.17 -40.56 9.11
CA VAL A 24 1.49 -39.93 10.41
C VAL A 24 2.39 -38.70 10.23
N MET A 25 3.37 -38.76 9.32
CA MET A 25 4.26 -37.64 9.01
C MET A 25 3.49 -36.48 8.36
N ASN A 26 2.63 -36.77 7.38
CA ASN A 26 1.76 -35.77 6.75
C ASN A 26 0.78 -35.15 7.75
N GLU A 27 0.26 -35.92 8.70
CA GLU A 27 -0.63 -35.41 9.74
C GLU A 27 0.09 -34.47 10.72
N LYS A 28 1.33 -34.81 11.12
CA LYS A 28 2.17 -33.92 11.94
C LYS A 28 2.57 -32.64 11.19
N LEU A 29 2.94 -32.75 9.91
CA LEU A 29 3.25 -31.61 9.04
C LEU A 29 2.04 -30.69 8.90
N LEU A 30 0.86 -31.24 8.65
CA LEU A 30 -0.38 -30.47 8.53
C LEU A 30 -0.75 -29.79 9.87
N LYS A 31 -0.55 -30.47 11.00
CA LYS A 31 -0.79 -29.92 12.33
C LYS A 31 0.05 -28.68 12.60
N HIS A 32 1.35 -28.74 12.30
CA HIS A 32 2.32 -27.66 12.58
C HIS A 32 2.61 -26.74 11.38
N SER A 33 1.86 -26.86 10.28
CA SER A 33 2.06 -26.10 9.04
C SER A 33 2.19 -24.59 9.23
N ILE A 34 1.39 -23.99 10.11
CA ILE A 34 1.47 -22.55 10.43
C ILE A 34 2.82 -22.21 11.07
N LEU A 35 3.21 -22.93 12.13
CA LEU A 35 4.49 -22.72 12.80
C LEU A 35 5.65 -22.94 11.82
N LEU A 36 5.58 -24.00 11.00
CA LEU A 36 6.58 -24.31 9.99
C LEU A 36 6.72 -23.16 8.98
N SER A 37 5.61 -22.58 8.51
CA SER A 37 5.65 -21.45 7.57
C SER A 37 6.35 -20.22 8.17
N VAL A 38 6.11 -19.92 9.46
CA VAL A 38 6.80 -18.83 10.16
C VAL A 38 8.29 -19.13 10.29
N VAL A 39 8.65 -20.34 10.74
CA VAL A 39 10.05 -20.76 10.89
C VAL A 39 10.80 -20.68 9.56
N ILE A 40 10.19 -21.15 8.46
CA ILE A 40 10.76 -21.06 7.11
C ILE A 40 11.03 -19.60 6.73
N SER A 41 10.06 -18.69 6.97
CA SER A 41 10.27 -17.27 6.66
C SER A 41 11.39 -16.63 7.46
N VAL A 42 11.55 -17.00 8.74
CA VAL A 42 12.63 -16.51 9.61
C VAL A 42 13.99 -17.03 9.13
N ILE A 43 14.10 -18.32 8.82
CA ILE A 43 15.35 -18.92 8.31
C ILE A 43 15.74 -18.26 6.99
N LEU A 44 14.79 -18.07 6.07
CA LEU A 44 15.03 -17.36 4.81
C LEU A 44 15.48 -15.91 5.05
N GLY A 45 14.91 -15.23 6.03
CA GLY A 45 15.29 -13.86 6.38
C GLY A 45 16.72 -13.76 6.89
N ILE A 46 17.12 -14.67 7.78
CA ILE A 46 18.50 -14.78 8.26
C ILE A 46 19.45 -15.08 7.11
N LEU A 47 19.09 -16.02 6.23
CA LEU A 47 19.90 -16.37 5.06
C LEU A 47 20.10 -15.17 4.12
N VAL A 48 19.03 -14.41 3.84
CA VAL A 48 19.11 -13.21 2.98
C VAL A 48 20.07 -12.17 3.57
N ILE A 49 19.95 -11.86 4.87
CA ILE A 49 20.84 -10.87 5.50
C ILE A 49 22.28 -11.37 5.57
N LEU A 50 22.50 -12.66 5.81
CA LEU A 50 23.85 -13.26 5.86
C LEU A 50 24.57 -13.22 4.49
N LEU A 51 23.81 -13.20 3.39
CA LEU A 51 24.35 -13.07 2.03
C LEU A 51 24.64 -11.60 1.64
N LEU A 52 24.10 -10.62 2.38
CA LEU A 52 24.38 -9.21 2.12
C LEU A 52 25.71 -8.79 2.77
N PRO A 53 26.54 -7.99 2.08
CA PRO A 53 27.78 -7.49 2.66
C PRO A 53 27.47 -6.54 3.82
N GLY A 54 27.75 -6.97 5.05
CA GLY A 54 27.51 -6.20 6.26
C GLY A 54 28.54 -6.50 7.35
N GLY A 55 29.06 -5.46 8.00
CA GLY A 55 30.06 -5.55 9.09
C GLY A 55 29.46 -5.61 10.49
N GLY A 56 28.21 -6.05 10.63
CA GLY A 56 27.52 -6.15 11.92
C GLY A 56 27.97 -7.35 12.73
N SER A 57 27.66 -7.34 14.02
CA SER A 57 27.88 -8.51 14.88
C SER A 57 26.99 -9.69 14.48
N PHE A 58 27.38 -10.91 14.86
CA PHE A 58 26.59 -12.12 14.59
C PHE A 58 25.15 -12.03 15.14
N ILE A 59 25.00 -11.43 16.33
CA ILE A 59 23.68 -11.26 16.98
C ILE A 59 22.82 -10.27 16.20
N GLU A 60 23.38 -9.14 15.77
CA GLU A 60 22.66 -8.15 14.95
C GLU A 60 22.20 -8.75 13.62
N THR A 61 23.03 -9.60 13.01
CA THR A 61 22.71 -10.32 11.76
C THR A 61 21.51 -11.26 11.96
N ILE A 62 21.49 -12.01 13.06
CA ILE A 62 20.36 -12.90 13.38
C ILE A 62 19.09 -12.09 13.65
N LEU A 63 19.16 -11.03 14.45
CA LEU A 63 17.98 -10.23 14.82
C LEU A 63 17.40 -9.51 13.61
N SER A 64 18.24 -8.86 12.80
CA SER A 64 17.81 -8.20 11.55
C SER A 64 17.27 -9.21 10.53
N GLY A 65 17.90 -10.37 10.43
CA GLY A 65 17.44 -11.50 9.61
C GLY A 65 16.06 -12.01 10.03
N ALA A 66 15.83 -12.21 11.33
CA ALA A 66 14.53 -12.63 11.84
C ALA A 66 13.45 -11.57 11.58
N LEU A 67 13.76 -10.29 11.76
CA LEU A 67 12.85 -9.19 11.47
C LEU A 67 12.51 -9.12 9.97
N ALA A 68 13.50 -9.26 9.09
CA ALA A 68 13.31 -9.32 7.64
C ALA A 68 12.45 -10.54 7.25
N GLY A 69 12.67 -11.68 7.89
CA GLY A 69 11.85 -12.88 7.69
C GLY A 69 10.37 -12.64 8.01
N ILE A 70 10.08 -12.02 9.16
CA ILE A 70 8.70 -11.76 9.61
C ILE A 70 8.03 -10.63 8.83
N LEU A 71 8.73 -9.53 8.54
CA LEU A 71 8.12 -8.34 7.95
C LEU A 71 8.16 -8.34 6.41
N ALA A 72 9.20 -8.91 5.79
CA ALA A 72 9.38 -8.84 4.35
C ALA A 72 9.07 -10.19 3.66
N ILE A 73 9.51 -11.32 4.21
CA ILE A 73 9.38 -12.63 3.54
C ILE A 73 8.05 -13.30 3.84
N TYR A 74 7.59 -13.27 5.09
CA TYR A 74 6.34 -13.94 5.48
C TYR A 74 5.09 -13.47 4.71
N PRO A 75 4.89 -12.17 4.40
CA PRO A 75 3.78 -11.74 3.54
C PRO A 75 3.80 -12.38 2.14
N ILE A 76 4.98 -12.52 1.54
CA ILE A 76 5.17 -13.17 0.25
C ILE A 76 4.88 -14.67 0.36
N LEU A 77 5.37 -15.31 1.42
CA LEU A 77 5.13 -16.73 1.69
C LEU A 77 3.64 -17.03 1.92
N LEU A 78 2.92 -16.18 2.65
CA LEU A 78 1.47 -16.28 2.82
C LEU A 78 0.74 -16.19 1.47
N SER A 79 1.20 -15.29 0.59
CA SER A 79 0.64 -15.15 -0.77
C SER A 79 0.83 -16.43 -1.59
N LEU A 80 2.02 -17.02 -1.53
CA LEU A 80 2.31 -18.31 -2.18
C LEU A 80 1.47 -19.44 -1.59
N ILE A 81 1.31 -19.49 -0.27
CA ILE A 81 0.48 -20.49 0.42
C ILE A 81 -0.98 -20.37 -0.03
N ASN A 82 -1.56 -19.17 -0.06
CA ASN A 82 -2.93 -18.96 -0.53
C ASN A 82 -3.10 -19.37 -1.99
N PHE A 83 -2.11 -19.08 -2.84
CA PHE A 83 -2.11 -19.53 -4.22
C PHE A 83 -2.11 -21.07 -4.33
N VAL A 84 -1.27 -21.77 -3.57
CA VAL A 84 -1.25 -23.25 -3.55
C VAL A 84 -2.59 -23.82 -3.06
N PHE A 85 -3.20 -23.21 -2.04
CA PHE A 85 -4.50 -23.62 -1.50
C PHE A 85 -5.69 -23.34 -2.42
N ILE A 86 -5.52 -22.57 -3.51
CA ILE A 86 -6.53 -22.52 -4.57
C ILE A 86 -6.69 -23.91 -5.18
N PHE A 87 -5.58 -24.61 -5.42
CA PHE A 87 -5.55 -25.92 -6.08
C PHE A 87 -5.68 -27.08 -5.11
N ALA A 88 -5.01 -26.99 -3.96
CA ALA A 88 -4.97 -28.02 -2.92
C ALA A 88 -6.23 -28.01 -2.03
N GLY A 89 -6.66 -29.19 -1.54
CA GLY A 89 -7.69 -29.30 -0.49
C GLY A 89 -9.14 -29.22 -0.96
N CYS A 90 -9.43 -29.57 -2.21
CA CYS A 90 -10.80 -29.69 -2.71
C CYS A 90 -11.50 -30.99 -2.31
N THR A 91 -10.75 -32.00 -1.89
CA THR A 91 -11.27 -33.34 -1.57
C THR A 91 -11.10 -33.74 -0.10
N ASP A 92 -10.07 -33.23 0.57
CA ASP A 92 -9.76 -33.52 1.99
C ASP A 92 -10.24 -32.40 2.93
N PRO A 93 -11.26 -32.65 3.79
CA PRO A 93 -11.76 -31.70 4.77
C PRO A 93 -10.70 -31.15 5.73
N ARG A 94 -9.65 -31.93 6.05
CA ARG A 94 -8.57 -31.51 6.95
C ARG A 94 -7.77 -30.37 6.32
N LEU A 95 -7.47 -30.50 5.03
CA LEU A 95 -6.71 -29.54 4.26
C LEU A 95 -7.55 -28.28 3.97
N THR A 96 -8.87 -28.43 3.74
CA THR A 96 -9.80 -27.31 3.64
C THR A 96 -9.80 -26.45 4.90
N ARG A 97 -9.94 -27.07 6.10
CA ARG A 97 -9.92 -26.36 7.38
C ARG A 97 -8.60 -25.63 7.64
N LYS A 98 -7.48 -26.26 7.30
CA LYS A 98 -6.16 -25.64 7.42
C LYS A 98 -5.99 -24.46 6.47
N GLY A 99 -6.48 -24.60 5.25
CA GLY A 99 -6.56 -23.50 4.31
C GLY A 99 -7.34 -22.31 4.88
N GLN A 100 -8.47 -22.54 5.55
CA GLN A 100 -9.25 -21.47 6.21
C GLN A 100 -8.46 -20.78 7.33
N HIS A 101 -7.66 -21.51 8.11
CA HIS A 101 -6.79 -20.87 9.10
C HIS A 101 -5.78 -19.93 8.44
N PHE A 102 -5.17 -20.33 7.33
CA PHE A 102 -4.25 -19.46 6.58
C PHE A 102 -4.97 -18.25 5.97
N GLU A 103 -6.22 -18.39 5.52
CA GLU A 103 -7.04 -17.26 5.05
C GLU A 103 -7.20 -16.21 6.16
N TRP A 104 -7.66 -16.63 7.35
CA TRP A 104 -7.85 -15.72 8.48
C TRP A 104 -6.54 -15.07 8.94
N ILE A 105 -5.46 -15.84 9.02
CA ILE A 105 -4.12 -15.31 9.32
C ILE A 105 -3.72 -14.26 8.28
N THR A 106 -3.95 -14.54 6.99
CA THR A 106 -3.63 -13.61 5.90
C THR A 106 -4.47 -12.35 5.96
N LEU A 107 -5.76 -12.44 6.28
CA LEU A 107 -6.62 -11.27 6.40
C LEU A 107 -6.18 -10.35 7.55
N VAL A 108 -5.87 -10.94 8.70
CA VAL A 108 -5.42 -10.19 9.90
C VAL A 108 -4.03 -9.61 9.67
N LEU A 109 -3.05 -10.45 9.30
CA LEU A 109 -1.67 -10.00 9.12
C LEU A 109 -1.51 -9.13 7.88
N GLY A 110 -2.24 -9.39 6.79
CA GLY A 110 -2.19 -8.55 5.59
C GLY A 110 -2.69 -7.13 5.86
N THR A 111 -3.72 -6.98 6.69
CA THR A 111 -4.17 -5.67 7.18
C THR A 111 -3.07 -5.00 8.02
N LEU A 112 -2.48 -5.73 8.97
CA LEU A 112 -1.41 -5.23 9.82
C LEU A 112 -0.17 -4.81 9.01
N TYR A 113 0.28 -5.62 8.06
CA TYR A 113 1.42 -5.31 7.20
C TYR A 113 1.16 -4.08 6.33
N SER A 114 -0.05 -3.94 5.78
CA SER A 114 -0.43 -2.75 5.02
C SER A 114 -0.32 -1.50 5.89
N LEU A 115 -0.83 -1.53 7.13
CA LEU A 115 -0.73 -0.42 8.08
C LEU A 115 0.72 -0.11 8.47
N LEU A 116 1.59 -1.12 8.60
CA LEU A 116 3.01 -0.93 8.91
C LEU A 116 3.79 -0.33 7.74
N VAL A 117 3.42 -0.60 6.50
CA VAL A 117 4.09 -0.08 5.29
C VAL A 117 3.67 1.37 4.99
N LEU A 118 2.43 1.76 5.29
CA LEU A 118 1.89 3.08 4.95
C LEU A 118 2.77 4.27 5.42
N PRO A 119 3.29 4.33 6.66
CA PRO A 119 4.15 5.43 7.10
C PRO A 119 5.44 5.60 6.28
N PHE A 120 5.93 4.54 5.64
CA PHE A 120 7.15 4.56 4.84
C PHE A 120 6.88 4.85 3.35
N SER A 121 5.62 4.84 2.92
CA SER A 121 5.22 4.94 1.51
C SER A 121 5.14 6.37 0.95
N ASN A 122 5.44 7.37 1.78
CA ASN A 122 5.24 8.81 1.52
C ASN A 122 3.80 9.24 1.19
N ILE A 123 2.83 8.32 1.29
CA ILE A 123 1.42 8.63 1.05
C ILE A 123 0.89 9.50 2.19
N THR A 124 0.29 10.62 1.82
CA THR A 124 -0.46 11.50 2.70
C THR A 124 -1.95 11.30 2.48
N PHE A 125 -2.74 11.36 3.55
CA PHE A 125 -4.20 11.31 3.47
C PHE A 125 -4.78 12.69 3.13
N SER A 126 -4.25 13.31 2.07
CA SER A 126 -4.66 14.63 1.59
C SER A 126 -4.96 14.58 0.10
N ASP A 127 -6.08 15.18 -0.30
CA ASP A 127 -6.48 15.25 -1.70
C ASP A 127 -5.55 16.13 -2.53
N TRP A 128 -5.60 15.92 -3.85
CA TRP A 128 -4.78 16.58 -4.87
C TRP A 128 -4.89 18.12 -4.89
N THR A 129 -5.91 18.69 -4.25
CA THR A 129 -6.11 20.14 -4.14
C THR A 129 -5.18 20.81 -3.12
N VAL A 130 -4.58 20.03 -2.22
CA VAL A 130 -3.67 20.51 -1.18
C VAL A 130 -2.25 20.51 -1.74
N THR A 131 -1.46 21.54 -1.47
CA THR A 131 -0.04 21.51 -1.86
C THR A 131 0.76 20.67 -0.85
N LEU A 132 1.51 19.67 -1.32
CA LEU A 132 2.36 18.81 -0.48
C LEU A 132 3.83 19.26 -0.43
N TYR A 133 4.62 18.56 0.37
CA TYR A 133 6.01 18.88 0.62
C TYR A 133 6.96 17.73 0.28
N ASN A 134 8.13 18.06 -0.28
CA ASN A 134 9.19 17.09 -0.59
C ASN A 134 8.69 15.89 -1.42
N ALA A 135 8.96 14.66 -0.97
CA ALA A 135 8.58 13.42 -1.63
C ALA A 135 7.17 12.90 -1.27
N GLN A 136 6.37 13.68 -0.55
CA GLN A 136 5.01 13.30 -0.18
C GLN A 136 4.13 13.09 -1.43
N LYS A 137 3.23 12.12 -1.37
CA LYS A 137 2.26 11.81 -2.44
C LYS A 137 0.85 11.94 -1.91
N HIS A 138 -0.08 12.31 -2.78
CA HIS A 138 -1.49 12.41 -2.44
C HIS A 138 -2.13 11.07 -2.13
N THR A 139 -3.32 11.10 -1.51
CA THR A 139 -4.07 9.88 -1.22
C THR A 139 -4.40 9.12 -2.51
N PRO A 140 -4.24 7.79 -2.55
CA PRO A 140 -4.58 6.96 -3.71
C PRO A 140 -6.08 6.83 -3.94
N ILE A 141 -6.91 7.21 -2.96
CA ILE A 141 -8.36 7.26 -3.07
C ILE A 141 -8.82 8.66 -2.69
N TRP A 142 -9.62 9.27 -3.55
CA TRP A 142 -10.24 10.57 -3.30
C TRP A 142 -11.14 10.51 -2.05
N THR A 143 -10.97 11.46 -1.12
CA THR A 143 -11.57 11.36 0.21
C THR A 143 -13.09 11.31 0.21
N GLU A 144 -13.78 12.10 -0.63
CA GLU A 144 -15.24 12.08 -0.73
C GLU A 144 -15.77 10.72 -1.23
N GLY A 145 -14.98 10.02 -2.06
CA GLY A 145 -15.28 8.68 -2.58
C GLY A 145 -14.91 7.53 -1.64
N ALA A 146 -14.24 7.81 -0.52
CA ALA A 146 -13.75 6.79 0.40
C ALA A 146 -14.89 5.95 1.02
N LEU A 147 -16.05 6.56 1.28
CA LEU A 147 -17.22 5.84 1.80
C LEU A 147 -17.76 4.80 0.80
N THR A 148 -17.81 5.16 -0.49
CA THR A 148 -18.23 4.24 -1.56
C THR A 148 -17.31 3.04 -1.64
N VAL A 149 -16.00 3.29 -1.63
CA VAL A 149 -14.96 2.24 -1.58
C VAL A 149 -15.14 1.34 -0.34
N LEU A 150 -15.35 1.93 0.83
CA LEU A 150 -15.54 1.19 2.07
C LEU A 150 -16.79 0.30 2.02
N ILE A 151 -17.89 0.78 1.46
CA ILE A 151 -19.13 0.01 1.33
C ILE A 151 -18.97 -1.15 0.35
N PHE A 152 -18.26 -0.98 -0.77
CA PHE A 152 -17.94 -2.10 -1.67
C PHE A 152 -17.01 -3.13 -1.02
N ALA A 153 -15.98 -2.68 -0.28
CA ALA A 153 -15.11 -3.56 0.47
C ALA A 153 -15.88 -4.34 1.54
N ALA A 154 -16.77 -3.67 2.28
CA ALA A 154 -17.64 -4.29 3.27
C ALA A 154 -18.61 -5.31 2.65
N ALA A 155 -19.22 -4.99 1.50
CA ALA A 155 -20.08 -5.91 0.78
C ALA A 155 -19.33 -7.19 0.38
N GLY A 156 -18.12 -7.04 -0.19
CA GLY A 156 -17.26 -8.17 -0.54
C GLY A 156 -16.84 -9.01 0.66
N PHE A 157 -16.43 -8.35 1.75
CA PHE A 157 -16.06 -9.02 2.99
C PHE A 157 -17.24 -9.77 3.63
N LEU A 158 -18.43 -9.16 3.68
CA LEU A 158 -19.65 -9.81 4.17
C LEU A 158 -20.07 -11.00 3.29
N GLY A 159 -19.86 -10.92 1.98
CA GLY A 159 -20.02 -12.05 1.05
C GLY A 159 -19.10 -13.21 1.41
N TYR A 160 -17.81 -12.92 1.60
CA TYR A 160 -16.80 -13.88 2.05
C TYR A 160 -17.14 -14.51 3.42
N LEU A 161 -17.50 -13.69 4.42
CA LEU A 161 -17.87 -14.18 5.75
C LEU A 161 -19.05 -15.12 5.70
N PHE A 162 -20.09 -14.77 4.93
CA PHE A 162 -21.26 -15.62 4.78
C PHE A 162 -20.89 -16.99 4.20
N LEU A 163 -20.12 -17.01 3.11
CA LEU A 163 -19.73 -18.24 2.43
C LEU A 163 -18.76 -19.08 3.29
N SER A 164 -17.87 -18.43 4.05
CA SER A 164 -16.89 -19.11 4.90
C SER A 164 -17.52 -19.70 6.17
N CYS A 165 -18.47 -19.00 6.78
CA CYS A 165 -19.10 -19.41 8.04
C CYS A 165 -20.33 -20.31 7.84
N THR A 166 -20.97 -20.28 6.67
CA THR A 166 -22.20 -21.04 6.41
C THR A 166 -21.91 -22.33 5.64
N ARG A 167 -22.42 -23.44 6.16
CA ARG A 167 -22.46 -24.71 5.40
C ARG A 167 -23.42 -24.56 4.24
N ILE A 168 -22.96 -24.93 3.05
CA ILE A 168 -23.71 -24.67 1.82
C ILE A 168 -25.03 -25.44 1.77
N SER A 169 -25.11 -26.59 2.45
CA SER A 169 -26.35 -27.37 2.62
C SER A 169 -27.49 -26.63 3.34
N LYS A 170 -27.19 -25.52 4.01
CA LYS A 170 -28.20 -24.70 4.72
C LYS A 170 -28.62 -23.45 3.95
N ALA A 171 -27.99 -23.16 2.81
CA ALA A 171 -28.22 -21.94 2.06
C ALA A 171 -28.82 -22.26 0.68
N PRO A 172 -29.89 -21.56 0.26
CA PRO A 172 -30.40 -21.71 -1.10
C PRO A 172 -29.36 -21.30 -2.16
N PRO A 173 -29.31 -21.95 -3.33
CA PRO A 173 -28.39 -21.61 -4.43
C PRO A 173 -28.40 -20.13 -4.80
N LEU A 174 -29.58 -19.52 -4.84
CA LEU A 174 -29.73 -18.09 -5.15
C LEU A 174 -28.97 -17.20 -4.15
N ILE A 175 -29.06 -17.48 -2.84
CA ILE A 175 -28.36 -16.71 -1.82
C ILE A 175 -26.84 -16.89 -1.97
N THR A 176 -26.39 -18.11 -2.25
CA THR A 176 -24.98 -18.40 -2.51
C THR A 176 -24.45 -17.58 -3.69
N VAL A 177 -25.17 -17.56 -4.82
CA VAL A 177 -24.80 -16.78 -6.02
C VAL A 177 -24.76 -15.28 -5.74
N LEU A 178 -25.73 -14.74 -4.98
CA LEU A 178 -25.70 -13.33 -4.56
C LEU A 178 -24.50 -13.00 -3.68
N LYS A 179 -24.06 -13.92 -2.81
CA LYS A 179 -22.87 -13.72 -1.96
C LYS A 179 -21.57 -13.84 -2.75
N ILE A 180 -21.51 -14.70 -3.76
CA ILE A 180 -20.41 -14.71 -4.74
C ILE A 180 -20.38 -13.38 -5.53
N SER A 181 -21.55 -12.85 -5.91
CA SER A 181 -21.66 -11.56 -6.59
C SER A 181 -21.09 -10.43 -5.72
N ALA A 182 -21.37 -10.44 -4.41
CA ALA A 182 -20.80 -9.51 -3.45
C ALA A 182 -19.27 -9.63 -3.37
N MET A 183 -18.74 -10.86 -3.32
CA MET A 183 -17.29 -11.08 -3.35
C MET A 183 -16.64 -10.53 -4.63
N TYR A 184 -17.30 -10.63 -5.79
CA TYR A 184 -16.78 -10.04 -7.03
C TYR A 184 -16.61 -8.53 -6.95
N LEU A 185 -17.52 -7.79 -6.30
CA LEU A 185 -17.30 -6.36 -6.05
C LEU A 185 -16.02 -6.12 -5.23
N GLY A 186 -15.79 -6.90 -4.18
CA GLY A 186 -14.57 -6.82 -3.37
C GLY A 186 -13.29 -7.20 -4.14
N MET A 187 -13.38 -8.18 -5.05
CA MET A 187 -12.26 -8.57 -5.91
C MET A 187 -11.95 -7.49 -6.94
N ILE A 188 -12.97 -6.89 -7.58
CA ILE A 188 -12.79 -5.75 -8.50
C ILE A 188 -12.16 -4.58 -7.76
N GLN A 189 -12.63 -4.26 -6.56
CA GLN A 189 -12.04 -3.24 -5.69
C GLN A 189 -10.56 -3.51 -5.39
N SER A 190 -10.21 -4.78 -5.15
CA SER A 190 -8.82 -5.20 -4.93
C SER A 190 -7.97 -5.05 -6.19
N ILE A 191 -8.52 -5.37 -7.37
CA ILE A 191 -7.86 -5.17 -8.66
C ILE A 191 -7.62 -3.68 -8.90
N LEU A 192 -8.63 -2.84 -8.68
CA LEU A 192 -8.53 -1.38 -8.85
C LEU A 192 -7.45 -0.79 -7.94
N TRP A 193 -7.38 -1.23 -6.67
CA TRP A 193 -6.31 -0.82 -5.76
C TRP A 193 -4.91 -1.22 -6.26
N ILE A 194 -4.76 -2.47 -6.72
CA ILE A 194 -3.48 -2.93 -7.29
C ILE A 194 -3.11 -2.06 -8.47
N VAL A 195 -4.01 -1.87 -9.43
CA VAL A 195 -3.76 -1.05 -10.62
C VAL A 195 -3.43 0.39 -10.23
N GLN A 196 -4.13 0.97 -9.25
CA GLN A 196 -3.93 2.34 -8.78
C GLN A 196 -2.52 2.57 -8.23
N ILE A 197 -2.04 1.66 -7.37
CA ILE A 197 -0.79 1.82 -6.62
C ILE A 197 0.42 1.19 -7.31
N MET A 198 0.23 0.19 -8.18
CA MET A 198 1.31 -0.61 -8.76
C MET A 198 2.34 0.26 -9.48
N ARG A 199 3.53 0.32 -8.92
CA ARG A 199 4.71 1.04 -9.43
C ARG A 199 5.96 0.21 -9.15
N GLY A 200 7.08 0.55 -9.78
CA GLY A 200 8.35 -0.19 -9.63
C GLY A 200 9.00 -0.10 -8.24
N GLU A 201 8.44 0.67 -7.30
CA GLU A 201 8.98 0.79 -5.94
C GLU A 201 8.52 -0.36 -5.04
N ILE A 202 9.45 -0.98 -4.31
CA ILE A 202 9.21 -2.18 -3.48
C ILE A 202 8.07 -1.95 -2.48
N LEU A 203 8.01 -0.78 -1.82
CA LEU A 203 6.97 -0.47 -0.83
C LEU A 203 5.56 -0.54 -1.41
N TYR A 204 5.37 -0.09 -2.66
CA TYR A 204 4.07 -0.15 -3.33
C TYR A 204 3.71 -1.58 -3.74
N LEU A 205 4.68 -2.42 -4.08
CA LEU A 205 4.45 -3.85 -4.29
C LEU A 205 3.97 -4.53 -3.00
N TYR A 206 4.51 -4.16 -1.84
CA TYR A 206 4.03 -4.68 -0.55
C TYR A 206 2.59 -4.25 -0.25
N LEU A 207 2.19 -3.01 -0.59
CA LEU A 207 0.80 -2.56 -0.48
C LEU A 207 -0.17 -3.29 -1.43
N CYS A 208 0.35 -3.96 -2.48
CA CYS A 208 -0.44 -4.79 -3.39
C CYS A 208 -0.66 -6.22 -2.88
N LEU A 209 0.16 -6.71 -1.94
CA LEU A 209 0.09 -8.11 -1.47
C LEU A 209 -1.23 -8.44 -0.77
N PHE A 210 -1.74 -7.56 0.09
CA PHE A 210 -3.01 -7.81 0.78
C PHE A 210 -4.21 -7.87 -0.18
N PRO A 211 -4.44 -6.88 -1.06
CA PRO A 211 -5.45 -6.96 -2.12
C PRO A 211 -5.30 -8.19 -3.03
N LEU A 212 -4.06 -8.56 -3.39
CA LEU A 212 -3.80 -9.76 -4.18
C LEU A 212 -4.30 -11.01 -3.43
N ASN A 213 -4.01 -11.11 -2.13
CA ASN A 213 -4.50 -12.20 -1.31
C ASN A 213 -6.03 -12.23 -1.21
N CYS A 214 -6.70 -11.08 -1.12
CA CYS A 214 -8.16 -11.02 -1.16
C CYS A 214 -8.73 -11.65 -2.45
N ILE A 215 -8.08 -11.43 -3.59
CA ILE A 215 -8.43 -12.06 -4.87
C ILE A 215 -8.20 -13.58 -4.83
N LEU A 216 -7.03 -14.03 -4.34
CA LEU A 216 -6.69 -15.45 -4.24
C LEU A 216 -7.66 -16.21 -3.33
N ILE A 217 -7.96 -15.65 -2.15
CA ILE A 217 -8.94 -16.18 -1.20
C ILE A 217 -10.32 -16.21 -1.86
N GLY A 218 -10.69 -15.16 -2.60
CA GLY A 218 -11.95 -15.11 -3.34
C GLY A 218 -12.11 -16.26 -4.33
N ILE A 219 -11.11 -16.46 -5.19
CA ILE A 219 -11.08 -17.56 -6.17
C ILE A 219 -11.19 -18.91 -5.47
N LYS A 220 -10.41 -19.11 -4.41
CA LYS A 220 -10.40 -20.35 -3.64
C LYS A 220 -11.77 -20.66 -3.03
N VAL A 221 -12.39 -19.72 -2.33
CA VAL A 221 -13.69 -19.92 -1.68
C VAL A 221 -14.77 -20.23 -2.72
N ILE A 222 -14.80 -19.50 -3.83
CA ILE A 222 -15.76 -19.76 -4.92
C ILE A 222 -15.58 -21.17 -5.46
N ARG A 223 -14.34 -21.56 -5.78
CA ARG A 223 -14.02 -22.91 -6.29
C ARG A 223 -14.43 -24.00 -5.29
N GLN A 224 -14.10 -23.82 -4.02
CA GLN A 224 -14.47 -24.78 -2.97
C GLN A 224 -15.98 -24.91 -2.83
N LYS A 225 -16.74 -23.81 -2.89
CA LYS A 225 -18.20 -23.83 -2.77
C LYS A 225 -18.89 -24.48 -3.97
N VAL A 226 -18.38 -24.26 -5.18
CA VAL A 226 -18.87 -24.94 -6.40
C VAL A 226 -18.69 -26.46 -6.29
N ILE A 227 -17.53 -26.91 -5.82
CA ILE A 227 -17.22 -28.35 -5.64
C ILE A 227 -18.03 -28.95 -4.48
N GLU A 228 -18.15 -28.23 -3.35
CA GLU A 228 -18.95 -28.66 -2.19
C GLU A 228 -20.41 -28.91 -2.59
N TRP A 229 -20.98 -28.01 -3.39
CA TRP A 229 -22.36 -28.15 -3.89
C TRP A 229 -22.53 -29.33 -4.83
N GLU A 230 -21.63 -29.51 -5.79
CA GLU A 230 -21.71 -30.61 -6.76
C GLU A 230 -21.70 -31.97 -6.04
N ARG A 231 -20.89 -32.11 -4.97
CA ARG A 231 -20.85 -33.32 -4.14
C ARG A 231 -22.16 -33.55 -3.39
N ILE A 232 -22.74 -32.51 -2.80
CA ILE A 232 -24.02 -32.60 -2.08
C ILE A 232 -25.12 -33.01 -3.04
N GLN A 233 -25.20 -32.36 -4.20
CA GLN A 233 -26.19 -32.67 -5.22
C GLN A 233 -26.08 -34.12 -5.71
N ARG A 234 -24.86 -34.64 -5.90
CA ARG A 234 -24.63 -36.05 -6.25
C ARG A 234 -25.12 -36.99 -5.15
N SER A 235 -24.81 -36.70 -3.88
CA SER A 235 -25.28 -37.52 -2.76
C SER A 235 -26.80 -37.46 -2.55
N GLU A 236 -27.42 -36.30 -2.78
CA GLU A 236 -28.88 -36.13 -2.65
C GLU A 236 -29.64 -36.75 -3.83
N ALA A 237 -29.08 -36.71 -5.04
CA ALA A 237 -29.61 -37.41 -6.21
C ALA A 237 -29.62 -38.93 -6.01
N GLU A 238 -28.65 -39.47 -5.26
CA GLU A 238 -28.59 -40.88 -4.87
C GLU A 238 -29.56 -41.23 -3.72
N SER A 239 -30.04 -40.23 -2.95
CA SER A 239 -30.85 -40.43 -1.74
C SER A 239 -32.35 -40.15 -1.92
N GLU A 240 -32.77 -39.55 -3.03
CA GLU A 240 -34.10 -39.00 -3.32
C GLU A 240 -34.80 -38.18 -2.20
N GLY A 241 -35.08 -36.91 -2.52
CA GLY A 241 -36.38 -36.34 -2.19
C GLY A 241 -36.44 -35.36 -1.02
N MET A 242 -35.57 -34.35 -0.94
CA MET A 242 -35.85 -33.21 -0.07
C MET A 242 -35.29 -31.89 -0.59
N THR A 243 -35.90 -31.31 -1.61
CA THR A 243 -35.73 -29.87 -1.89
C THR A 243 -37.06 -29.16 -1.77
N GLY A 244 -37.16 -28.29 -0.75
CA GLY A 244 -38.32 -27.43 -0.52
C GLY A 244 -38.51 -26.50 -1.70
N ARG A 245 -39.63 -26.65 -2.41
CA ARG A 245 -39.97 -25.83 -3.58
C ARG A 245 -40.29 -24.40 -3.17
N PHE A 246 -39.85 -23.44 -3.99
CA PHE A 246 -40.29 -22.07 -3.81
C PHE A 246 -41.78 -21.93 -4.15
N LYS A 247 -42.53 -21.17 -3.34
CA LYS A 247 -43.95 -20.88 -3.63
C LYS A 247 -44.14 -20.09 -4.93
N ASN A 248 -43.16 -19.27 -5.31
CA ASN A 248 -43.22 -18.45 -6.53
C ASN A 248 -42.60 -19.21 -7.72
N LYS A 249 -43.36 -19.35 -8.82
CA LYS A 249 -42.95 -20.05 -10.04
C LYS A 249 -41.69 -19.47 -10.69
N TYR A 250 -41.50 -18.15 -10.65
CA TYR A 250 -40.31 -17.51 -11.22
C TYR A 250 -39.05 -17.78 -10.39
N LEU A 251 -39.17 -17.74 -9.05
CA LEU A 251 -38.06 -18.06 -8.15
C LEU A 251 -37.68 -19.54 -8.25
N GLU A 252 -38.68 -20.42 -8.38
CA GLU A 252 -38.46 -21.84 -8.61
C GLU A 252 -37.75 -22.09 -9.96
N TRP A 253 -38.13 -21.39 -11.03
CA TRP A 253 -37.47 -21.48 -12.33
C TRP A 253 -36.00 -21.03 -12.26
N LEU A 254 -35.73 -19.90 -11.59
CA LEU A 254 -34.36 -19.42 -11.35
C LEU A 254 -33.57 -20.43 -10.50
N ASN A 255 -34.16 -20.93 -9.43
CA ASN A 255 -33.51 -21.90 -8.55
C ASN A 255 -33.10 -23.16 -9.31
N ARG A 256 -33.99 -23.71 -10.15
CA ARG A 256 -33.69 -24.89 -10.99
C ARG A 256 -32.54 -24.66 -11.97
N ARG A 257 -32.34 -23.43 -12.46
CA ARG A 257 -31.16 -23.12 -13.27
C ARG A 257 -29.90 -22.95 -12.45
N LEU A 258 -30.01 -22.37 -11.27
CA LEU A 258 -28.91 -22.23 -10.31
C LEU A 258 -28.62 -23.53 -9.55
N GLU A 259 -29.37 -24.61 -9.72
CA GLU A 259 -29.01 -25.91 -9.12
C GLU A 259 -27.70 -26.46 -9.69
N HIS A 260 -27.34 -26.10 -10.93
CA HIS A 260 -26.05 -26.47 -11.53
C HIS A 260 -24.94 -25.51 -11.07
N SER A 261 -24.05 -25.98 -10.19
CA SER A 261 -22.98 -25.15 -9.61
C SER A 261 -21.97 -24.61 -10.62
N ALA A 262 -21.77 -25.29 -11.75
CA ALA A 262 -20.91 -24.82 -12.83
C ALA A 262 -21.31 -23.45 -13.40
N VAL A 263 -22.60 -23.08 -13.28
CA VAL A 263 -23.13 -21.81 -13.78
C VAL A 263 -22.96 -20.68 -12.75
N TRP A 264 -22.64 -21.00 -11.49
CA TRP A 264 -22.60 -20.01 -10.41
C TRP A 264 -21.64 -18.85 -10.63
N PRO A 265 -20.39 -19.05 -11.08
CA PRO A 265 -19.49 -17.93 -11.36
C PRO A 265 -20.06 -16.98 -12.43
N ALA A 266 -20.62 -17.52 -13.51
CA ALA A 266 -21.21 -16.72 -14.58
C ALA A 266 -22.50 -16.01 -14.13
N ALA A 267 -23.37 -16.71 -13.39
CA ALA A 267 -24.57 -16.12 -12.82
C ALA A 267 -24.24 -15.03 -11.81
N ALA A 268 -23.24 -15.23 -10.95
CA ALA A 268 -22.78 -14.23 -10.00
C ALA A 268 -22.19 -13.00 -10.69
N PHE A 269 -21.48 -13.19 -11.81
CA PHE A 269 -21.01 -12.08 -12.63
C PHE A 269 -22.19 -11.27 -13.19
N LEU A 270 -23.25 -11.92 -13.66
CA LEU A 270 -24.46 -11.25 -14.12
C LEU A 270 -25.18 -10.50 -12.98
N PHE A 271 -25.37 -11.13 -11.82
CA PHE A 271 -26.05 -10.53 -10.65
C PHE A 271 -25.23 -9.46 -9.93
N MET A 272 -23.92 -9.39 -10.17
CA MET A 272 -23.05 -8.33 -9.65
C MET A 272 -23.49 -6.94 -10.11
N TRP A 273 -23.86 -6.78 -11.38
CA TRP A 273 -24.27 -5.49 -11.96
C TRP A 273 -25.54 -4.89 -11.34
N PRO A 274 -26.67 -5.60 -11.22
CA PRO A 274 -27.84 -5.08 -10.52
C PRO A 274 -27.56 -4.83 -9.04
N MET A 275 -26.75 -5.67 -8.39
CA MET A 275 -26.35 -5.46 -7.00
C MET A 275 -25.51 -4.17 -6.84
N LEU A 276 -24.58 -3.92 -7.76
CA LEU A 276 -23.82 -2.67 -7.83
C LEU A 276 -24.76 -1.46 -7.97
N GLY A 277 -25.72 -1.54 -8.89
CA GLY A 277 -26.73 -0.50 -9.09
C GLY A 277 -27.55 -0.22 -7.81
N ILE A 278 -27.99 -1.26 -7.10
CA ILE A 278 -28.72 -1.12 -5.83
C ILE A 278 -27.85 -0.43 -4.77
N ILE A 279 -26.59 -0.85 -4.63
CA ILE A 279 -25.67 -0.23 -3.66
C ILE A 279 -25.44 1.24 -4.01
N ILE A 280 -25.24 1.59 -5.29
CA ILE A 280 -25.11 2.98 -5.74
C ILE A 280 -26.38 3.78 -5.44
N CYS A 281 -27.57 3.24 -5.72
CA CYS A 281 -28.83 3.91 -5.36
C CYS A 281 -28.93 4.19 -3.85
N ILE A 282 -28.54 3.23 -3.01
CA ILE A 282 -28.51 3.41 -1.55
C ILE A 282 -27.50 4.51 -1.18
N LEU A 283 -26.29 4.49 -1.74
CA LEU A 283 -25.26 5.51 -1.50
C LEU A 283 -25.77 6.91 -1.87
N ILE A 284 -26.48 7.05 -2.99
CA ILE A 284 -27.08 8.32 -3.42
C ILE A 284 -28.11 8.82 -2.39
N LEU A 285 -28.93 7.93 -1.81
CA LEU A 285 -29.86 8.31 -0.73
C LEU A 285 -29.12 8.83 0.52
N PHE A 286 -27.90 8.38 0.76
CA PHE A 286 -27.02 8.88 1.82
C PHE A 286 -26.14 10.08 1.38
N GLY A 287 -26.44 10.69 0.23
CA GLY A 287 -25.80 11.92 -0.24
C GLY A 287 -24.50 11.72 -1.04
N GLN A 288 -24.16 10.49 -1.41
CA GLN A 288 -23.02 10.23 -2.31
C GLN A 288 -23.37 10.53 -3.77
N ARG A 289 -22.36 10.91 -4.55
CA ARG A 289 -22.54 11.15 -6.00
C ARG A 289 -22.70 9.82 -6.75
N PRO A 290 -23.51 9.78 -7.83
CA PRO A 290 -23.70 8.56 -8.63
C PRO A 290 -22.40 8.04 -9.26
N ASP A 291 -21.47 8.94 -9.58
CA ASP A 291 -20.18 8.65 -10.18
C ASP A 291 -19.03 8.53 -9.14
N SER A 292 -19.36 8.54 -7.84
CA SER A 292 -18.41 8.41 -6.73
C SER A 292 -17.56 7.13 -6.85
N ALA A 293 -18.13 6.03 -7.33
CA ALA A 293 -17.42 4.77 -7.56
C ALA A 293 -16.24 4.88 -8.54
N ILE A 294 -16.34 5.78 -9.53
CA ILE A 294 -15.29 6.03 -10.52
C ILE A 294 -14.35 7.13 -10.01
N ARG A 295 -14.92 8.23 -9.54
CA ARG A 295 -14.17 9.39 -9.03
C ARG A 295 -13.28 9.08 -7.85
N ALA A 296 -13.66 8.11 -7.02
CA ALA A 296 -12.81 7.61 -5.93
C ALA A 296 -11.38 7.30 -6.40
N TRP A 297 -11.21 6.83 -7.65
CA TRP A 297 -9.93 6.47 -8.22
C TRP A 297 -9.36 7.56 -9.14
N THR A 298 -10.22 8.23 -9.90
CA THR A 298 -9.80 9.20 -10.93
C THR A 298 -9.60 10.62 -10.42
N GLU A 299 -10.33 11.06 -9.38
CA GLU A 299 -10.14 12.37 -8.73
C GLU A 299 -8.99 12.37 -7.73
N THR A 300 -7.90 11.74 -8.13
CA THR A 300 -6.62 11.71 -7.42
C THR A 300 -5.52 12.24 -8.34
N SER A 301 -4.35 12.50 -7.77
CA SER A 301 -3.10 12.78 -8.49
C SER A 301 -2.04 11.76 -8.11
N ASP A 302 -0.99 11.62 -8.91
CA ASP A 302 0.19 10.79 -8.65
C ASP A 302 0.04 9.28 -8.83
N TRP A 303 -1.15 8.77 -9.18
CA TRP A 303 -1.43 7.34 -9.31
C TRP A 303 -1.80 6.94 -10.75
N ASN A 304 -1.84 5.65 -11.03
CA ASN A 304 -1.99 5.17 -12.41
C ASN A 304 -3.35 5.50 -13.03
N LEU A 305 -4.44 5.53 -12.24
CA LEU A 305 -5.78 5.90 -12.73
C LEU A 305 -6.10 7.38 -12.50
N SER A 306 -5.16 8.16 -11.93
CA SER A 306 -5.36 9.57 -11.64
C SER A 306 -5.60 10.40 -12.90
N GLN A 307 -6.57 11.30 -12.84
CA GLN A 307 -6.89 12.24 -13.92
C GLN A 307 -6.65 13.70 -13.52
N ARG A 308 -6.28 13.96 -12.26
CA ARG A 308 -6.00 15.31 -11.76
C ARG A 308 -4.50 15.55 -11.71
N ILE A 309 -4.12 16.81 -11.94
CA ILE A 309 -2.75 17.29 -11.82
C ILE A 309 -2.71 18.13 -10.55
N ALA A 310 -1.97 17.66 -9.53
CA ALA A 310 -1.76 18.41 -8.31
C ALA A 310 -0.79 19.59 -8.53
N SER A 311 -0.83 20.56 -7.61
CA SER A 311 0.21 21.57 -7.55
C SER A 311 1.57 20.90 -7.29
N GLN A 312 2.64 21.48 -7.83
CA GLN A 312 3.98 20.95 -7.58
C GLN A 312 4.29 20.99 -6.08
N ASN A 313 4.91 19.91 -5.58
CA ASN A 313 5.35 19.85 -4.19
C ASN A 313 6.33 20.98 -3.89
N ILE A 314 6.15 21.62 -2.73
CA ILE A 314 7.11 22.60 -2.24
C ILE A 314 8.28 21.82 -1.64
N PHE A 315 9.45 21.95 -2.26
CA PHE A 315 10.68 21.35 -1.75
C PHE A 315 11.29 22.27 -0.70
N TYR A 316 11.47 21.74 0.51
CA TYR A 316 12.27 22.39 1.53
C TYR A 316 13.72 21.96 1.34
N ASP A 317 14.50 22.78 0.65
CA ASP A 317 15.96 22.63 0.64
C ASP A 317 16.52 22.82 2.05
N GLU A 318 17.68 22.20 2.28
CA GLU A 318 18.46 22.09 3.52
C GLU A 318 18.94 23.44 4.13
N HIS A 319 18.36 24.57 3.72
CA HIS A 319 18.56 25.89 4.29
C HIS A 319 17.30 26.38 5.01
N TYR A 320 17.39 26.59 6.33
CA TYR A 320 16.25 27.01 7.15
C TYR A 320 15.64 28.34 6.69
N LEU A 321 16.43 29.28 6.12
CA LEU A 321 15.90 30.54 5.60
C LEU A 321 14.98 30.33 4.39
N CYS A 322 15.28 29.33 3.55
CA CYS A 322 14.40 28.96 2.44
C CYS A 322 13.09 28.35 2.98
N THR A 323 13.18 27.53 4.04
CA THR A 323 12.01 27.01 4.78
C THR A 323 11.15 28.13 5.38
N VAL A 324 11.77 29.16 5.96
CA VAL A 324 11.06 30.31 6.53
C VAL A 324 10.40 31.15 5.43
N ALA A 325 11.11 31.41 4.33
CA ALA A 325 10.59 32.18 3.20
C ALA A 325 9.40 31.49 2.52
N ALA A 326 9.41 30.15 2.46
CA ALA A 326 8.33 29.35 1.88
C ALA A 326 7.18 29.05 2.86
N GLY A 327 7.49 28.83 4.14
CA GLY A 327 6.55 28.28 5.13
C GLY A 327 5.83 29.30 6.01
N GLY A 328 6.32 30.53 6.13
CA GLY A 328 5.69 31.58 6.94
C GLY A 328 4.47 32.23 6.28
N HIS A 329 3.69 32.99 7.05
CA HIS A 329 2.53 33.69 6.51
C HIS A 329 2.96 34.76 5.49
N ARG A 330 2.33 34.79 4.32
CA ARG A 330 2.70 35.72 3.21
C ARG A 330 2.78 37.20 3.64
N LYS A 331 1.92 37.64 4.58
CA LYS A 331 1.92 39.01 5.11
C LYS A 331 3.15 39.32 5.99
N VAL A 332 3.75 38.30 6.60
CA VAL A 332 4.91 38.40 7.50
C VAL A 332 6.21 38.22 6.74
N VAL A 333 6.39 37.09 6.07
CA VAL A 333 7.66 36.71 5.42
C VAL A 333 7.87 37.34 4.04
N LYS A 334 6.82 37.96 3.48
CA LYS A 334 6.85 38.80 2.27
C LYS A 334 7.69 38.21 1.13
N PRO A 335 7.28 37.07 0.56
CA PRO A 335 7.97 36.48 -0.58
C PRO A 335 7.94 37.44 -1.78
N ILE A 336 9.04 37.52 -2.51
CA ILE A 336 9.25 38.47 -3.62
C ILE A 336 9.09 37.77 -4.97
N ARG A 337 9.83 36.68 -5.18
CA ARG A 337 9.88 35.96 -6.46
C ARG A 337 10.30 34.50 -6.27
N MET A 338 10.15 33.71 -7.32
CA MET A 338 10.84 32.42 -7.43
C MET A 338 12.30 32.68 -7.83
N GLY A 339 13.22 31.93 -7.23
CA GLY A 339 14.63 31.89 -7.58
C GLY A 339 15.09 30.46 -7.84
N MET A 340 16.35 30.32 -8.24
CA MET A 340 16.97 29.01 -8.49
C MET A 340 18.16 28.80 -7.55
N ARG A 341 18.24 27.61 -6.95
CA ARG A 341 19.39 27.18 -6.14
C ARG A 341 19.68 25.70 -6.44
N HIS A 342 20.93 25.37 -6.77
CA HIS A 342 21.35 24.00 -7.09
C HIS A 342 20.43 23.25 -8.08
N GLY A 343 19.84 23.96 -9.05
CA GLY A 343 18.93 23.37 -10.05
C GLY A 343 17.47 23.25 -9.62
N HIS A 344 17.10 23.68 -8.40
CA HIS A 344 15.73 23.64 -7.88
C HIS A 344 15.12 25.04 -7.72
N SER A 345 13.82 25.16 -7.92
CA SER A 345 13.08 26.41 -7.72
C SER A 345 12.79 26.64 -6.23
N VAL A 346 13.16 27.80 -5.72
CA VAL A 346 13.01 28.19 -4.31
C VAL A 346 12.21 29.50 -4.20
N ILE A 347 11.34 29.61 -3.19
CA ILE A 347 10.63 30.87 -2.88
C ILE A 347 11.62 31.81 -2.19
N VAL A 348 11.84 32.99 -2.78
CA VAL A 348 12.84 33.96 -2.30
C VAL A 348 12.14 35.16 -1.67
N ASN A 349 12.59 35.53 -0.47
CA ASN A 349 12.27 36.79 0.17
C ASN A 349 13.53 37.65 0.38
N ARG A 350 13.36 38.92 0.75
CA ARG A 350 14.50 39.85 0.91
C ARG A 350 15.52 39.35 1.94
N GLN A 351 15.04 38.81 3.06
CA GLN A 351 15.89 38.34 4.15
C GLN A 351 16.84 37.22 3.69
N LEU A 352 16.34 36.29 2.86
CA LEU A 352 17.16 35.25 2.24
C LEU A 352 18.22 35.82 1.30
N CYS A 353 17.86 36.78 0.44
CA CYS A 353 18.83 37.45 -0.45
C CYS A 353 19.94 38.16 0.33
N VAL A 354 19.59 38.87 1.41
CA VAL A 354 20.55 39.59 2.25
C VAL A 354 21.50 38.63 2.94
N ALA A 355 20.98 37.54 3.51
CA ALA A 355 21.82 36.53 4.17
C ALA A 355 22.81 35.87 3.19
N ASN A 356 22.36 35.55 1.97
CA ASN A 356 23.21 34.94 0.95
C ASN A 356 24.27 35.93 0.42
N ALA A 357 23.89 37.19 0.19
CA ALA A 357 24.82 38.23 -0.22
C ALA A 357 25.91 38.49 0.84
N PHE A 358 25.54 38.44 2.12
CA PHE A 358 26.50 38.54 3.22
C PHE A 358 27.43 37.32 3.30
N GLU A 359 26.90 36.10 3.16
CA GLU A 359 27.70 34.88 3.11
C GLU A 359 28.75 34.94 1.99
N GLN A 360 28.36 35.42 0.81
CA GLN A 360 29.26 35.62 -0.32
C GLN A 360 30.40 36.61 0.00
N ILE A 361 30.10 37.72 0.69
CA ILE A 361 31.13 38.69 1.12
C ILE A 361 32.08 38.06 2.15
N LEU A 362 31.55 37.27 3.09
CA LEU A 362 32.38 36.54 4.05
C LEU A 362 33.31 35.53 3.35
N GLU A 363 32.82 34.84 2.33
CA GLU A 363 33.60 33.91 1.52
C GLU A 363 34.72 34.62 0.74
N GLU A 364 34.39 35.75 0.09
CA GLU A 364 35.33 36.56 -0.70
C GLU A 364 36.41 37.22 0.16
N ARG A 365 36.05 37.75 1.34
CA ARG A 365 36.94 38.60 2.15
C ARG A 365 37.62 37.85 3.29
N VAL A 366 36.98 36.86 3.90
CA VAL A 366 37.48 36.17 5.11
C VAL A 366 37.18 34.65 5.05
N PRO A 367 37.77 33.90 4.10
CA PRO A 367 37.39 32.52 3.80
C PRO A 367 37.57 31.54 4.99
N LYS A 368 38.54 31.80 5.88
CA LYS A 368 38.73 31.01 7.10
C LYS A 368 37.56 31.18 8.09
N LEU A 369 37.04 32.39 8.21
CA LEU A 369 35.88 32.69 9.05
C LEU A 369 34.60 32.12 8.42
N HIS A 370 34.43 32.28 7.10
CA HIS A 370 33.34 31.67 6.34
C HIS A 370 33.24 30.16 6.60
N ARG A 371 34.36 29.43 6.51
CA ARG A 371 34.39 27.97 6.75
C ARG A 371 33.94 27.59 8.17
N ASN A 372 34.32 28.38 9.17
CA ASN A 372 33.90 28.14 10.56
C ASN A 372 32.42 28.46 10.80
N VAL A 373 31.92 29.57 10.23
CA VAL A 373 30.50 29.94 10.28
C VAL A 373 29.65 28.89 9.57
N ARG A 374 30.10 28.41 8.41
CA ARG A 374 29.44 27.34 7.66
C ARG A 374 29.40 26.02 8.45
N TYR A 375 30.51 25.64 9.07
CA TYR A 375 30.55 24.45 9.94
C TYR A 375 29.59 24.56 11.14
N PHE A 376 29.54 25.73 11.80
CA PHE A 376 28.58 25.98 12.88
C PHE A 376 27.13 25.93 12.38
N TYR A 377 26.87 26.53 11.21
CA TYR A 377 25.57 26.49 10.56
C TYR A 377 25.13 25.07 10.24
N ASP A 378 25.98 24.26 9.62
CA ASP A 378 25.66 22.88 9.24
C ASP A 378 25.44 22.00 10.49
N ARG A 379 26.15 22.29 11.59
CA ARG A 379 26.03 21.54 12.85
C ARG A 379 24.76 21.88 13.64
N TYR A 380 24.36 23.15 13.71
CA TYR A 380 23.28 23.62 14.59
C TYR A 380 22.04 24.15 13.86
N GLY A 381 22.20 24.76 12.68
CA GLY A 381 21.10 25.29 11.88
C GLY A 381 20.25 24.21 11.21
N PHE A 382 20.87 23.13 10.75
CA PHE A 382 20.19 22.03 10.04
C PHE A 382 19.21 21.22 10.92
N PRO A 383 19.53 20.87 12.18
CA PRO A 383 18.56 20.28 13.10
C PRO A 383 17.37 21.21 13.41
N VAL A 384 17.62 22.51 13.51
CA VAL A 384 16.58 23.52 13.80
C VAL A 384 15.62 23.68 12.63
N ALA A 385 16.10 23.63 11.38
CA ALA A 385 15.26 23.68 10.18
C ALA A 385 14.16 22.59 10.18
N LYS A 386 14.51 21.38 10.63
CA LYS A 386 13.58 20.23 10.70
C LYS A 386 12.49 20.36 11.77
N LEU A 387 12.65 21.31 12.70
CA LEU A 387 11.68 21.65 13.75
C LEU A 387 10.66 22.70 13.28
N ILE A 388 10.93 23.41 12.16
CA ILE A 388 10.03 24.41 11.58
C ILE A 388 8.96 23.69 10.75
N ARG A 389 7.94 23.15 11.44
CA ARG A 389 6.83 22.41 10.81
C ARG A 389 5.52 23.18 10.75
N SER A 390 5.47 24.39 11.29
CA SER A 390 4.27 25.22 11.29
C SER A 390 4.54 26.65 10.80
N PRO A 391 3.55 27.30 10.15
CA PRO A 391 3.69 28.69 9.70
C PRO A 391 4.02 29.67 10.82
N TYR A 392 3.53 29.41 12.04
CA TYR A 392 3.81 30.24 13.22
C TYR A 392 5.28 30.16 13.66
N ILE A 393 5.89 28.98 13.63
CA ILE A 393 7.31 28.83 13.97
C ILE A 393 8.17 29.52 12.90
N ALA A 394 7.80 29.41 11.62
CA ALA A 394 8.47 30.12 10.53
C ALA A 394 8.42 31.64 10.73
N ASP A 395 7.27 32.20 11.12
CA ASP A 395 7.13 33.63 11.43
C ASP A 395 7.99 34.07 12.63
N ILE A 396 8.05 33.27 13.70
CA ILE A 396 8.89 33.55 14.88
C ILE A 396 10.37 33.59 14.48
N VAL A 397 10.84 32.60 13.72
CA VAL A 397 12.22 32.56 13.23
C VAL A 397 12.51 33.75 12.31
N TYR A 398 11.56 34.14 11.46
CA TYR A 398 11.70 35.32 10.61
C TYR A 398 11.91 36.60 11.42
N PHE A 399 11.15 36.80 12.51
CA PHE A 399 11.33 37.94 13.41
C PHE A 399 12.66 37.87 14.17
N LEU A 400 13.04 36.70 14.66
CA LEU A 400 14.33 36.50 15.36
C LEU A 400 15.53 36.83 14.46
N MET A 401 15.39 36.59 13.16
CA MET A 401 16.43 36.90 12.16
C MET A 401 16.50 38.38 11.76
N LYS A 402 15.54 39.24 12.13
CA LYS A 402 15.55 40.65 11.74
C LYS A 402 16.74 41.46 12.29
N PRO A 403 17.12 41.32 13.58
CA PRO A 403 18.33 41.95 14.09
C PRO A 403 19.59 41.54 13.33
N LEU A 404 19.70 40.26 12.96
CA LEU A 404 20.82 39.74 12.17
C LEU A 404 20.80 40.26 10.74
N GLU A 405 19.63 40.33 10.10
CA GLU A 405 19.46 40.93 8.77
C GLU A 405 19.97 42.39 8.74
N TRP A 406 19.68 43.19 9.77
CA TRP A 406 20.21 44.55 9.87
C TRP A 406 21.73 44.60 10.01
N GLY A 407 22.31 43.68 10.80
CA GLY A 407 23.76 43.54 10.90
C GLY A 407 24.41 43.14 9.57
N PHE A 408 23.81 42.20 8.84
CA PHE A 408 24.26 41.79 7.51
C PHE A 408 24.19 42.95 6.52
N LEU A 409 23.07 43.69 6.50
CA LEU A 409 22.92 44.89 5.67
C LEU A 409 23.98 45.93 5.98
N LEU A 410 24.24 46.22 7.26
CA LEU A 410 25.27 47.18 7.66
C LEU A 410 26.63 46.80 7.05
N ILE A 411 27.02 45.53 7.15
CA ILE A 411 28.28 45.04 6.59
C ILE A 411 28.29 45.13 5.07
N ILE A 412 27.23 44.69 4.39
CA ILE A 412 27.11 44.78 2.92
C ILE A 412 27.24 46.23 2.46
N TYR A 413 26.53 47.17 3.11
CA TYR A 413 26.57 48.60 2.77
C TYR A 413 27.92 49.27 3.08
N MET A 414 28.68 48.76 4.05
CA MET A 414 30.03 49.27 4.36
C MET A 414 31.11 48.69 3.44
N THR A 415 30.86 47.57 2.77
CA THR A 415 31.88 46.81 2.04
C THR A 415 31.69 46.77 0.53
N ASP A 416 30.48 47.04 0.04
CA ASP A 416 30.14 47.01 -1.38
C ASP A 416 29.77 48.40 -1.92
N VAL A 417 30.20 48.69 -3.16
CA VAL A 417 29.90 49.92 -3.88
C VAL A 417 28.45 49.94 -4.37
N LYS A 418 27.86 48.78 -4.69
CA LYS A 418 26.47 48.65 -5.15
C LYS A 418 25.73 47.57 -4.34
N PRO A 419 25.48 47.82 -3.04
CA PRO A 419 24.98 46.80 -2.11
C PRO A 419 23.62 46.22 -2.53
N GLU A 420 22.68 47.07 -2.96
CA GLU A 420 21.34 46.61 -3.37
C GLU A 420 21.34 45.80 -4.67
N ASN A 421 22.27 46.08 -5.59
CA ASN A 421 22.43 45.26 -6.79
C ASN A 421 22.91 43.86 -6.43
N ARG A 422 23.89 43.74 -5.52
CA ARG A 422 24.38 42.43 -5.05
C ARG A 422 23.27 41.63 -4.37
N ILE A 423 22.38 42.27 -3.61
CA ILE A 423 21.24 41.61 -2.96
C ILE A 423 20.21 41.17 -4.02
N ALA A 424 19.90 42.02 -5.00
CA ALA A 424 18.85 41.77 -6.00
C ALA A 424 19.17 40.59 -6.93
N VAL A 425 20.45 40.39 -7.27
CA VAL A 425 20.89 39.32 -8.19
C VAL A 425 20.90 37.92 -7.57
N GLN A 426 20.84 37.81 -6.24
CA GLN A 426 20.86 36.52 -5.56
C GLN A 426 19.72 35.62 -6.02
N TYR A 427 20.00 34.35 -6.31
CA TYR A 427 19.02 33.37 -6.76
C TYR A 427 18.29 33.73 -8.06
N LEU A 428 18.82 34.60 -8.92
CA LEU A 428 18.33 34.69 -10.30
C LEU A 428 18.64 33.38 -11.03
N PRO A 429 17.75 32.88 -11.91
CA PRO A 429 18.07 31.76 -12.79
C PRO A 429 19.30 32.13 -13.63
N GLU A 430 20.23 31.19 -13.79
CA GLU A 430 21.33 31.37 -14.74
C GLU A 430 20.73 31.65 -16.11
N GLN A 431 21.11 32.79 -16.70
CA GLN A 431 20.83 33.03 -18.10
C GLN A 431 21.61 31.98 -18.89
N THR A 432 20.93 30.92 -19.30
CA THR A 432 21.44 30.07 -20.38
C THR A 432 21.77 31.02 -21.52
N GLU A 433 23.04 31.05 -21.96
CA GLU A 433 23.55 31.93 -23.01
C GLU A 433 22.60 31.96 -24.21
N CYS A 434 21.69 32.93 -24.24
CA CYS A 434 20.86 33.25 -25.40
C CYS A 434 21.44 34.52 -26.03
N THR A 435 22.73 34.45 -26.37
CA THR A 435 23.48 35.50 -27.07
C THR A 435 24.64 34.88 -27.83
N ARG A 436 24.36 33.84 -28.63
CA ARG A 436 25.19 33.40 -29.77
C ARG A 436 24.32 32.77 -30.86
N VAL A 437 23.23 33.45 -31.25
CA VAL A 437 22.58 33.24 -32.56
C VAL A 437 22.04 34.60 -33.01
N THR A 438 22.95 35.51 -33.35
CA THR A 438 22.76 36.66 -34.25
C THR A 438 24.15 37.30 -34.35
N GLU A 439 24.65 37.46 -35.57
CA GLU A 439 26.04 37.83 -35.95
C GLU A 439 26.97 36.59 -35.87
N ASP A 440 27.12 35.78 -36.92
CA ASP A 440 27.61 36.06 -38.28
C ASP A 440 27.18 34.95 -39.26
#